data_AF-A0A5J4QST9-F1
#
_entry.id   AF-A0A5J4QST9-F1
#
_cell.length_a   1.000
_cell.length_b   1.000
_cell.length_c   1.000
_cell.angle_alpha   90.00
_cell.angle_beta   90.00
_cell.angle_gamma   90.00
#
_symmetry.space_group_name_H-M   'P 1'
#
loop_
_entity.id
_entity.type
_entity.pdbx_description
1 polymer ?
#
loop_
_entity_poly.entity_id
_entity_poly.type
_entity_poly.pdbx_seq_one_letter_code
_entity_poly.pdbx_strand_id
1 'polypeptide(L)' 'VRTSPAHGTAYDIAGKGMASESSFRQAVYTAIDIFRNRRNERDIHKNPLQKQYYEKRDDSDKLKLDTIEED' A
#
# COMPACT_ATOMS: atom_id res chain seq x y z
N VAL A 1 0.25 0.70 11.72
CA VAL A 1 -0.68 1.72 11.16
C VAL A 1 -1.63 2.10 12.27
N ARG A 2 -1.90 3.39 12.47
CA ARG A 2 -2.87 3.86 13.47
C ARG A 2 -3.82 4.83 12.80
N THR A 3 -5.12 4.62 13.00
CA THR A 3 -6.21 5.48 12.53
C THR A 3 -7.03 5.96 13.73
N SER A 4 -7.89 6.95 13.53
CA SER A 4 -8.81 7.43 14.55
C SER A 4 -10.13 7.87 13.91
N PRO A 5 -11.26 7.76 14.62
CA PRO A 5 -12.51 8.37 14.20
C PRO A 5 -12.37 9.89 14.07
N ALA A 6 -13.19 10.50 13.22
CA ALA A 6 -13.20 11.92 12.88
C ALA A 6 -14.12 12.76 13.81
N HIS A 7 -14.44 12.25 15.00
CA HIS A 7 -15.27 12.94 15.99
C HIS A 7 -14.68 12.79 17.39
N GLY A 8 -15.06 13.72 18.28
CA GLY A 8 -14.65 13.72 19.69
C GLY A 8 -15.44 12.73 20.56
N THR A 9 -15.32 12.89 21.89
CA THR A 9 -15.98 12.02 22.88
C THR A 9 -17.50 12.14 22.91
N ALA A 10 -18.03 13.31 22.54
CA ALA A 10 -19.46 13.60 22.47
C ALA A 10 -20.22 13.19 23.76
N TYR A 11 -19.81 13.72 24.91
CA TYR A 11 -20.40 13.40 26.21
C TYR A 11 -21.91 13.66 26.27
N ASP A 12 -22.41 14.65 25.53
CA ASP A 12 -23.82 15.01 25.48
C ASP A 12 -24.73 13.89 24.94
N ILE A 13 -24.18 12.94 24.17
CA ILE A 13 -24.93 11.82 23.57
C ILE A 13 -24.56 10.45 24.16
N ALA A 14 -23.67 10.42 25.16
CA ALA A 14 -23.26 9.18 25.82
C ALA A 14 -24.47 8.52 26.52
N GLY A 15 -24.66 7.21 26.29
CA GLY A 15 -25.76 6.45 26.86
C GLY A 15 -27.15 6.70 26.23
N LYS A 16 -27.26 7.63 25.27
CA LYS A 16 -28.54 7.96 24.61
C LYS A 16 -28.84 7.12 23.35
N GLY A 17 -27.88 6.31 22.90
CA GLY A 17 -28.04 5.48 21.70
C GLY A 17 -28.10 6.26 20.38
N MET A 18 -27.71 7.54 20.37
CA MET A 18 -27.78 8.42 19.19
C MET A 18 -26.45 8.56 18.44
N ALA A 19 -25.37 7.96 18.94
CA ALA A 19 -24.05 8.06 18.32
C ALA A 19 -23.99 7.23 17.02
N SER A 20 -23.42 7.80 15.97
CA SER A 20 -23.14 7.08 14.72
C SER A 20 -21.77 6.41 14.79
N GLU A 21 -21.70 5.11 14.48
CA GLU A 21 -20.46 4.34 14.46
C GLU A 21 -19.68 4.42 13.13
N SER A 22 -20.25 5.09 12.13
CA SER A 22 -19.73 5.14 10.75
C SER A 22 -18.26 5.52 10.67
N SER A 23 -17.87 6.61 11.32
CA SER A 23 -16.49 7.11 11.30
C SER A 23 -15.52 6.17 12.02
N PHE A 24 -15.94 5.58 13.14
CA PHE A 24 -15.13 4.60 13.87
C PHE A 24 -14.91 3.32 13.06
N ARG A 25 -15.99 2.80 12.45
CA ARG A 25 -15.94 1.63 11.57
C ARG A 25 -14.99 1.87 10.38
N GLN A 26 -15.08 3.05 9.75
CA GLN A 26 -14.19 3.43 8.66
C GLN A 26 -12.73 3.52 9.11
N ALA A 27 -12.46 4.08 10.30
CA ALA A 27 -11.10 4.14 10.85
C ALA A 27 -10.51 2.74 11.03
N VAL A 28 -11.29 1.78 11.56
CA VAL A 28 -10.85 0.39 11.74
C VAL A 28 -10.53 -0.28 10.41
N TYR A 29 -11.44 -0.22 9.43
CA TYR A 29 -11.22 -0.87 8.15
C TYR A 29 -10.06 -0.26 7.36
N THR A 30 -9.95 1.07 7.37
CA THR A 30 -8.80 1.77 6.76
C THR A 30 -7.47 1.30 7.34
N ALA A 31 -7.39 1.07 8.66
CA ALA A 31 -6.16 0.56 9.27
C ALA A 31 -5.79 -0.85 8.77
N ILE A 32 -6.79 -1.72 8.64
CA ILE A 32 -6.63 -3.08 8.11
C ILE A 32 -6.15 -3.04 6.66
N ASP A 33 -6.79 -2.21 5.84
CA ASP A 33 -6.49 -2.10 4.41
C ASP A 33 -5.07 -1.58 4.18
N ILE A 34 -4.67 -0.52 4.88
CA ILE A 34 -3.30 0.01 4.78
C ILE A 34 -2.28 -1.05 5.23
N PHE A 35 -2.56 -1.78 6.31
CA PHE A 35 -1.64 -2.82 6.78
C PHE A 35 -1.44 -3.92 5.74
N ARG A 36 -2.53 -4.42 5.15
CA ARG A 36 -2.49 -5.43 4.09
C ARG A 36 -1.81 -4.90 2.84
N ASN A 37 -2.11 -3.67 2.44
CA ASN A 37 -1.49 -3.05 1.27
C ASN A 37 0.03 -2.94 1.43
N ARG A 38 0.53 -2.50 2.60
CA ARG A 38 1.98 -2.44 2.89
C ARG A 38 2.66 -3.81 2.89
N ARG A 39 1.93 -4.89 3.17
CA ARG A 39 2.46 -6.25 3.06
C ARG A 39 2.56 -6.65 1.60
N ASN A 40 1.48 -6.50 0.85
CA ASN A 40 1.42 -6.84 -0.57
C ASN A 40 2.43 -6.04 -1.39
N GLU A 41 2.58 -4.74 -1.11
CA GLU A 41 3.58 -3.88 -1.75
C GLU A 41 5.00 -4.44 -1.56
N ARG A 42 5.35 -4.85 -0.32
CA ARG A 42 6.65 -5.47 -0.03
C ARG A 42 6.84 -6.78 -0.77
N ASP A 43 5.79 -7.60 -0.87
CA ASP A 43 5.83 -8.88 -1.58
C ASP A 43 6.04 -8.67 -3.10
N ILE A 44 5.34 -7.70 -3.70
CA ILE A 44 5.44 -7.38 -5.14
C ILE A 44 6.82 -6.79 -5.49
N HIS A 45 7.39 -5.94 -4.62
CA HIS A 45 8.68 -5.29 -4.85
C HIS A 45 9.89 -6.19 -4.54
N LYS A 46 9.69 -7.45 -4.14
CA LYS A 46 10.80 -8.34 -3.77
C LYS A 46 11.73 -8.69 -4.95
N ASN A 47 11.19 -8.74 -6.17
CA ASN A 47 11.98 -9.02 -7.38
C ASN A 47 11.42 -8.23 -8.58
N PRO A 48 11.73 -6.92 -8.67
CA PRO A 48 11.27 -6.11 -9.79
C PRO A 48 11.95 -6.55 -11.08
N LEU A 49 11.23 -6.48 -12.20
CA LEU A 49 11.82 -6.76 -13.51
C LEU A 49 12.92 -5.73 -13.81
N GLN A 50 14.06 -6.21 -14.33
CA GLN A 50 15.16 -5.33 -14.71
C GLN A 50 14.73 -4.38 -15.84
N LYS A 51 15.26 -3.15 -15.80
CA LYS A 51 15.00 -2.15 -16.84
C LYS A 51 15.60 -2.65 -18.16
N GLN A 52 14.75 -2.89 -19.14
CA GLN A 52 15.17 -3.22 -20.49
C GLN A 52 15.64 -1.93 -21.18
N TYR A 53 16.94 -1.83 -21.45
CA TYR A 53 17.49 -0.77 -22.29
C TYR A 53 17.54 -1.28 -23.73
N TYR A 54 16.75 -0.67 -24.61
CA TYR A 54 16.89 -0.87 -26.05
C TYR A 54 17.86 0.16 -26.60
N GLU A 55 19.02 -0.28 -27.09
CA GLU A 55 19.87 0.61 -27.89
C GLU A 55 19.22 0.84 -29.25
N LYS A 56 18.79 2.08 -29.51
CA LYS A 56 18.13 2.51 -30.78
C LYS A 56 18.98 2.33 -32.05
N ARG A 57 20.16 1.72 -31.98
CA ARG A 57 21.15 1.67 -33.07
C ARG A 57 21.60 0.26 -33.43
N ASP A 58 21.21 -0.75 -32.66
CA ASP A 58 21.58 -2.14 -32.89
C ASP A 58 20.27 -2.94 -33.02
N ASP A 59 19.86 -3.26 -34.25
CA ASP A 59 18.66 -4.05 -34.58
C ASP A 59 18.79 -5.53 -34.17
N SER A 60 19.72 -5.85 -33.26
CA SER A 60 19.84 -7.17 -32.68
C SER A 60 18.82 -7.33 -31.55
N ASP A 61 17.74 -8.07 -31.81
CA ASP A 61 16.73 -8.55 -30.86
C ASP A 61 17.30 -9.55 -29.82
N LYS A 62 18.51 -9.28 -29.30
CA LYS A 62 19.13 -10.10 -28.25
C LYS A 62 19.01 -9.37 -26.92
N LEU A 63 18.00 -9.76 -26.15
CA LEU A 63 17.89 -9.42 -24.73
C LEU A 63 19.16 -9.90 -24.00
N LYS A 64 20.06 -8.98 -23.62
CA LYS A 64 21.20 -9.29 -22.76
C LYS A 64 20.70 -9.32 -21.31
N LEU A 65 20.29 -10.50 -20.85
CA LEU A 65 19.74 -10.71 -19.50
C LEU A 65 20.79 -10.98 -18.42
N ASP A 66 22.06 -11.15 -18.79
CA ASP A 66 23.07 -11.80 -17.95
C ASP A 66 24.12 -10.87 -17.32
N THR A 67 23.91 -9.55 -17.28
CA THR A 67 24.71 -8.69 -16.40
C THR A 67 24.17 -8.78 -14.98
N ILE A 68 24.50 -9.88 -14.31
CA ILE A 68 24.51 -9.96 -12.84
C ILE A 68 25.71 -9.13 -12.41
N GLU A 69 25.48 -7.91 -11.90
CA GLU A 69 26.52 -7.22 -11.15
C GLU A 69 26.71 -8.01 -9.84
N GLU A 70 27.81 -8.76 -9.76
CA GLU A 70 28.33 -9.32 -8.52
C GLU A 70 28.92 -8.16 -7.70
N ASP A 71 28.23 -7.77 -6.62
CA ASP A 71 28.78 -7.04 -5.47
C ASP A 71 28.11 -7.54 -4.17
#